data_AF-A0A7W1E7Z9-F1
#
_entry.id   AF-A0A7W1E7Z9-F1
#
_cell.length_a   1.000
_cell.length_b   1.000
_cell.length_c   1.000
_cell.angle_alpha   90.00
_cell.angle_beta   90.00
_cell.angle_gamma   90.00
#
_symmetry.space_group_name_H-M   'P 1'
#
loop_
_entity.id
_entity.type
_entity.pdbx_description
1 polymer ?
#
loop_
_entity_poly.entity_id
_entity_poly.type
_entity_poly.pdbx_seq_one_letter_code
_entity_poly.pdbx_strand_id
1 'polypeptide(L)'
;MMRERLLRIPIWIGAVSAALGSLSFIGWLTANPSLARLMLPGAPLKPNGALALILLGPALTLLAIAPEKQRNSFFLAGRIAGLLAALLGAATLIEHWTSAGLAFDLFFVPDEMLIRPRALDVRMTKLSAATVTLLGAGLAIGRGRDRKFSLFGDVTFFISAALALTGIFTYAYGALPISGLGHALQVPLPAVGLTFLLALGGMLLQPDSRLVRPFISRGAGGQLIGKILPFVFIVPFALGALHITQMLSPENASMQAALSSAITAIVFSLVMWKAADELNRLDARKEQLDHERAGLERKAEREMARTDTEIGIRVATQAAYDELHKVTEKQRQTEAFFSGALNSAPLGFIFWDRNLRIIRLNSLVARWNGGDPRAYVGKKVEDVAPSFAPQVTPVLERILETGQPCPDVEILRGGDIDPEVRRLNGMFYPVANSTGEIIGIVAVISDVTREHARESALLETNERYSYVAKATNDAVWDLDVATNKLVWNESVHSLFGYSPDQVRGDLTWWEERVHPEDRERVVDSFHAAVDGGADIWETAYKFRNSDGSYSSVVDRGYMIRDDEGNARRAIGAMSDRTMQTALEESLRHSQKMDAVGRLSAGVAHDFNNVLALISVSAEFLLSVLEQG
;
A
#
# COMPACT_ATOMS: atom_id res chain seq x y z
N MET A 1 49.04 15.47 27.03
CA MET A 1 50.08 15.74 25.98
C MET A 1 50.42 17.22 25.75
N MET A 2 49.58 18.07 25.14
CA MET A 2 49.99 19.47 24.82
C MET A 2 50.15 20.35 26.08
N ARG A 3 49.23 20.22 27.05
CA ARG A 3 49.29 20.91 28.35
C ARG A 3 50.55 20.59 29.16
N GLU A 4 50.97 19.32 29.16
CA GLU A 4 52.19 18.88 29.85
C GLU A 4 53.45 19.41 29.17
N ARG A 5 53.46 19.51 27.84
CA ARG A 5 54.58 20.11 27.10
C ARG A 5 54.70 21.61 27.38
N LEU A 6 53.58 22.33 27.47
CA LEU A 6 53.56 23.76 27.77
C LEU A 6 54.04 24.07 29.20
N LEU A 7 53.70 23.22 30.17
CA LEU A 7 54.16 23.38 31.56
C LEU A 7 55.67 23.09 31.75
N ARG A 8 56.34 22.43 30.79
CA ARG A 8 57.81 22.30 30.80
C ARG A 8 58.52 23.62 30.52
N ILE A 9 57.89 24.56 29.82
CA ILE A 9 58.50 25.85 29.45
C ILE A 9 58.77 26.70 30.71
N PRO A 10 57.78 26.94 31.61
CA PRO A 10 58.04 27.62 32.88
C PRO A 10 59.10 26.96 33.77
N ILE A 11 59.18 25.62 33.76
CA ILE A 11 60.18 24.86 34.53
C ILE A 11 61.60 25.20 34.05
N TRP A 12 61.83 25.16 32.74
CA TRP A 12 63.12 25.51 32.16
C TRP A 12 63.47 26.98 32.36
N ILE A 13 62.50 27.89 32.15
CA ILE A 13 62.70 29.33 32.37
C ILE A 13 63.08 29.60 33.83
N GLY A 14 62.37 28.98 34.78
CA GLY A 14 62.64 29.14 36.20
C GLY A 14 64.01 28.58 36.61
N ALA A 15 64.37 27.40 36.13
CA ALA A 15 65.67 26.79 36.39
C ALA A 15 66.85 27.60 35.81
N VAL A 16 66.73 28.08 34.57
CA VAL A 16 67.74 28.94 33.93
C VAL A 16 67.87 30.27 34.66
N SER A 17 66.75 30.89 35.05
CA SER A 17 66.75 32.14 35.81
C SER A 17 67.43 31.98 37.17
N ALA A 18 67.15 30.88 37.88
CA ALA A 18 67.80 30.57 39.14
C ALA A 18 69.31 30.33 38.98
N ALA A 19 69.72 29.57 37.95
CA ALA A 19 71.12 29.28 37.67
C ALA A 19 71.91 30.54 37.34
N LEU A 20 71.37 31.41 36.49
CA LEU A 20 72.00 32.68 36.14
C LEU A 20 71.99 33.66 37.32
N GLY A 21 70.89 33.75 38.08
CA GLY A 21 70.85 34.51 39.33
C GLY A 21 71.96 34.10 40.30
N SER A 22 72.09 32.79 40.55
CA SER A 22 73.15 32.23 41.41
C SER A 22 74.55 32.51 40.88
N LEU A 23 74.79 32.34 39.57
CA LEU A 23 76.09 32.61 38.95
C LEU A 23 76.51 34.08 39.12
N SER A 24 75.57 35.00 38.89
CA SER A 24 75.81 36.42 39.09
C SER A 24 76.05 36.76 40.56
N PHE A 25 75.30 36.14 41.48
CA PHE A 25 75.44 36.38 42.91
C PHE A 25 76.80 35.87 43.44
N ILE A 26 77.23 34.70 42.99
CA ILE A 26 78.58 34.16 43.25
C ILE A 26 79.65 35.09 42.68
N GLY A 27 79.43 35.66 41.50
CA GLY A 27 80.34 36.66 40.92
C GLY A 27 80.55 37.88 41.81
N TRP A 28 79.51 38.35 42.50
CA TRP A 28 79.64 39.41 43.51
C TRP A 28 80.34 38.94 44.78
N LEU A 29 80.00 37.77 45.31
CA LEU A 29 80.64 37.20 46.50
C LEU A 29 82.14 36.91 46.30
N THR A 30 82.54 36.54 45.09
CA THR A 30 83.93 36.22 44.74
C THR A 30 84.69 37.40 44.14
N ALA A 31 84.07 38.58 44.08
CA ALA A 31 84.59 39.77 43.40
C ALA A 31 85.07 39.52 41.95
N ASN A 32 84.41 38.59 41.23
CA ASN A 32 84.70 38.25 39.84
C ASN A 32 83.74 39.00 38.88
N PRO A 33 84.20 40.06 38.17
CA PRO A 33 83.34 40.88 37.34
C PRO A 33 82.76 40.15 36.13
N SER A 34 83.45 39.13 35.62
CA SER A 34 83.00 38.33 34.48
C SER A 34 81.81 37.45 34.86
N LEU A 35 81.85 36.85 36.05
CA LEU A 35 80.72 36.09 36.61
C LEU A 35 79.54 37.01 36.95
N ALA A 36 79.78 38.19 37.52
CA ALA A 36 78.74 39.17 37.82
C ALA A 36 78.02 39.72 36.56
N ARG A 37 78.66 39.63 35.39
CA ARG A 37 78.07 39.98 34.08
C ARG A 37 77.47 38.77 33.34
N LEU A 38 77.49 37.58 33.95
CA LEU A 38 77.08 36.32 33.30
C LEU A 38 77.88 36.03 32.03
N MET A 39 79.14 36.43 31.98
CA MET A 39 80.02 36.28 30.81
C MET A 39 79.50 37.00 29.55
N LEU A 40 78.60 37.97 29.70
CA LEU A 40 78.02 38.74 28.60
C LEU A 40 78.54 40.19 28.59
N PRO A 41 78.62 40.82 27.40
CA PRO A 41 79.01 42.23 27.30
C PRO A 41 77.95 43.14 27.93
N GLY A 42 78.38 44.10 28.75
CA GLY A 42 77.49 45.09 29.38
C GLY A 42 77.72 45.27 30.88
N ALA A 43 76.76 45.94 31.54
CA ALA A 43 76.79 46.17 32.98
C ALA A 43 76.51 44.86 33.76
N PRO A 44 77.14 44.65 34.93
CA PRO A 44 76.85 43.48 35.77
C PRO A 44 75.42 43.51 36.28
N LEU A 45 74.82 42.33 36.44
CA LEU A 45 73.54 42.18 37.13
C LEU A 45 73.75 42.55 38.61
N LYS A 46 72.93 43.47 39.12
CA LYS A 46 73.06 43.97 40.49
C LYS A 46 72.78 42.87 41.53
N PRO A 47 73.40 42.87 42.73
CA PRO A 47 73.26 41.79 43.70
C PRO A 47 71.82 41.49 44.12
N ASN A 48 71.03 42.53 44.41
CA ASN A 48 69.59 42.45 44.69
C ASN A 48 68.78 41.93 43.47
N GLY A 49 69.17 42.28 42.25
CA GLY A 49 68.59 41.73 41.02
C GLY A 49 68.94 40.24 40.82
N ALA A 50 70.15 39.83 41.17
CA ALA A 50 70.57 38.43 41.18
C ALA A 50 69.77 37.62 42.23
N LEU A 51 69.60 38.17 43.43
CA LEU A 51 68.76 37.59 44.48
C LEU A 51 67.29 37.48 44.06
N ALA A 52 66.77 38.49 43.37
CA ALA A 52 65.41 38.44 42.81
C ALA A 52 65.24 37.28 41.83
N LEU A 53 66.23 36.99 40.97
CA LEU A 53 66.19 35.81 40.08
C LEU A 53 66.28 34.48 40.85
N ILE A 54 67.07 34.43 41.93
CA ILE A 54 67.17 33.27 42.83
C ILE A 54 65.84 32.99 43.55
N LEU A 55 65.00 34.00 43.77
CA LEU A 55 63.67 33.84 44.35
C LEU A 55 62.61 33.53 43.28
N LEU A 56 62.57 34.31 42.19
CA LEU A 56 61.57 34.18 41.12
C LEU A 56 61.72 32.89 40.31
N GLY A 57 62.95 32.43 40.07
CA GLY A 57 63.23 31.22 39.29
C GLY A 57 62.65 29.96 39.93
N PRO A 58 63.04 29.61 41.17
CA PRO A 58 62.45 28.51 41.91
C PRO A 58 60.96 28.70 42.19
N ALA A 59 60.49 29.92 42.44
CA ALA A 59 59.06 30.19 42.57
C ALA A 59 58.28 29.73 41.32
N LEU A 60 58.74 30.12 40.13
CA LEU A 60 58.14 29.71 38.86
C LEU A 60 58.22 28.19 38.65
N THR A 61 59.38 27.58 38.89
CA THR A 61 59.61 26.13 38.72
C THR A 61 58.73 25.31 39.66
N LEU A 62 58.69 25.66 40.94
CA LEU A 62 57.90 24.95 41.95
C LEU A 62 56.40 25.05 41.66
N LEU A 63 55.93 26.23 41.26
CA LEU A 63 54.54 26.42 40.86
C LEU A 63 54.20 25.67 39.57
N ALA A 64 55.15 25.48 38.66
CA ALA A 64 54.94 24.70 37.43
C ALA A 64 54.89 23.18 37.70
N ILE A 65 55.72 22.66 38.61
CA ILE A 65 55.81 21.22 38.93
C ILE A 65 54.68 20.78 39.88
N ALA A 66 54.26 21.63 40.81
CA ALA A 66 53.23 21.31 41.80
C ALA A 66 51.88 21.93 41.39
N PRO A 67 51.00 21.21 40.66
CA PRO A 67 49.70 21.74 40.28
C PRO A 67 48.83 22.03 41.53
N GLU A 68 48.06 23.11 41.46
CA GLU A 68 47.25 23.67 42.56
C GLU A 68 46.33 22.64 43.26
N LYS A 69 45.88 21.60 42.54
CA LYS A 69 45.04 20.53 43.09
C LYS A 69 45.72 19.73 44.21
N GLN A 70 47.05 19.75 44.30
CA GLN A 70 47.79 18.93 45.26
C GLN A 70 48.19 19.67 46.55
N ARG A 71 48.03 21.00 46.65
CA ARG A 71 48.35 21.86 47.84
C ARG A 71 49.56 21.37 48.66
N ASN A 72 50.59 20.87 47.99
CA ASN A 72 51.75 20.25 48.62
C ASN A 72 52.75 21.33 49.08
N SER A 73 53.69 20.97 49.96
CA SER A 73 54.71 21.88 50.51
C SER A 73 55.49 22.64 49.43
N PHE A 74 55.71 22.02 48.25
CA PHE A 74 56.32 22.66 47.09
C PHE A 74 55.50 23.83 46.52
N PHE A 75 54.17 23.72 46.48
CA PHE A 75 53.30 24.79 46.01
C PHE A 75 53.32 25.99 46.97
N LEU A 76 53.28 25.71 48.27
CA LEU A 76 53.39 26.76 49.30
C LEU A 76 54.78 27.42 49.27
N ALA A 77 55.85 26.64 49.15
CA ALA A 77 57.21 27.15 49.02
C ALA A 77 57.37 28.06 47.79
N GLY A 78 56.77 27.69 46.65
CA GLY A 78 56.76 28.53 45.45
C GLY A 78 56.06 29.88 45.67
N ARG A 79 54.91 29.90 46.37
CA ARG A 79 54.20 31.16 46.70
C ARG A 79 54.99 32.03 47.67
N ILE A 80 55.62 31.41 48.68
CA ILE A 80 56.48 32.12 49.64
C ILE A 80 57.68 32.74 48.92
N ALA A 81 58.36 32.00 48.05
CA ALA A 81 59.47 32.52 47.26
C ALA A 81 59.03 33.70 46.37
N GLY A 82 57.85 33.61 45.73
CA GLY A 82 57.26 34.72 44.98
C GLY A 82 56.95 35.93 45.86
N LEU A 83 56.42 35.73 47.06
CA LEU A 83 56.12 36.82 48.00
C LEU A 83 57.39 37.52 48.50
N LEU A 84 58.43 36.74 48.81
CA LEU A 84 59.75 37.28 49.19
C LEU A 84 60.36 38.11 48.06
N ALA A 85 60.26 37.65 46.82
CA ALA A 85 60.69 38.44 45.67
C ALA A 85 59.88 39.74 45.54
N ALA A 86 58.56 39.68 45.76
CA ALA A 86 57.69 40.85 45.70
C ALA A 86 58.08 41.91 46.74
N LEU A 87 58.32 41.45 47.98
CA LEU A 87 58.76 42.28 49.10
C LEU A 87 60.14 42.88 48.86
N LEU A 88 61.09 42.11 48.31
CA LEU A 88 62.41 42.60 47.91
C LEU A 88 62.29 43.77 46.93
N GLY A 89 61.54 43.60 45.82
CA GLY A 89 61.34 44.67 44.85
C GLY A 89 60.61 45.90 45.45
N ALA A 90 59.62 45.66 46.32
CA ALA A 90 58.85 46.74 46.94
C ALA A 90 59.71 47.55 47.93
N ALA A 91 60.56 46.87 48.71
CA ALA A 91 61.53 47.51 49.59
C ALA A 91 62.51 48.38 48.79
N THR A 92 63.06 47.88 47.68
CA THR A 92 63.94 48.65 46.79
C THR A 92 63.21 49.88 46.19
N LEU A 93 61.93 49.76 45.83
CA LEU A 93 61.11 50.89 45.35
C LEU A 93 60.87 51.95 46.43
N ILE A 94 60.53 51.53 47.65
CA ILE A 94 60.32 52.43 48.78
C ILE A 94 61.63 53.17 49.09
N GLU A 95 62.78 52.50 49.03
CA GLU A 95 64.09 53.12 49.22
C GLU A 95 64.38 54.20 48.15
N HIS A 96 64.03 53.93 46.89
CA HIS A 96 64.12 54.91 45.81
C HIS A 96 63.20 56.13 45.97
N TRP A 97 62.07 55.96 46.65
CA TRP A 97 61.06 57.02 46.81
C TRP A 97 61.32 57.88 48.05
N THR A 98 61.70 57.24 49.16
CA THR A 98 61.94 57.88 50.45
C THR A 98 63.33 58.50 50.56
N SER A 99 64.28 58.10 49.68
CA SER A 99 65.71 58.42 49.81
C SER A 99 66.30 58.04 51.18
N ALA A 100 65.60 57.25 51.99
CA ALA A 100 66.10 56.73 53.25
C ALA A 100 67.21 55.74 52.90
N GLY A 101 68.45 56.02 53.30
CA GLY A 101 69.60 55.16 53.03
C GLY A 101 69.58 53.86 53.84
N LEU A 102 68.50 53.08 53.74
CA LEU A 102 68.26 51.85 54.48
C LEU A 102 69.21 50.72 54.06
N ALA A 103 69.87 50.87 52.90
CA ALA A 103 70.98 50.04 52.47
C ALA A 103 70.61 48.54 52.41
N PHE A 104 69.38 48.21 52.01
CA PHE A 104 68.94 46.82 51.88
C PHE A 104 69.82 46.02 50.92
N ASP A 105 70.45 46.70 49.96
CA ASP A 105 71.36 46.13 48.97
C ASP A 105 72.72 45.70 49.57
N LEU A 106 73.13 46.31 50.68
CA LEU A 106 74.36 45.99 51.43
C LEU A 106 74.17 44.88 52.46
N PHE A 107 72.92 44.54 52.80
CA PHE A 107 72.62 43.47 53.76
C PHE A 107 73.06 42.09 53.26
N PHE A 108 73.09 41.90 51.93
CA PHE A 108 73.36 40.62 51.30
C PHE A 108 74.79 40.46 50.77
N VAL A 109 75.55 41.56 50.65
CA VAL A 109 76.96 41.56 50.25
C VAL A 109 77.71 42.52 51.18
N PRO A 110 78.53 42.02 52.13
CA PRO A 110 79.27 42.87 53.07
C PRO A 110 80.15 43.90 52.35
N ASP A 111 80.33 45.07 52.97
CA ASP A 111 81.06 46.22 52.42
C ASP A 111 82.54 45.94 52.09
N GLU A 112 83.09 44.85 52.66
CA GLU A 112 84.46 44.35 52.43
C GLU A 112 84.56 43.45 51.19
N MET A 113 83.44 42.86 50.75
CA MET A 113 83.35 42.01 49.55
C MET A 113 82.86 42.79 48.32
N LEU A 114 82.34 44.01 48.53
CA LEU A 114 82.02 44.92 47.45
C LEU A 114 83.31 45.39 46.77
N ILE A 115 83.31 45.36 45.44
CA ILE A 115 84.35 45.97 44.61
C ILE A 115 84.44 47.47 44.99
N ARG A 116 85.40 47.86 45.84
CA ARG A 116 85.60 49.24 46.32
C ARG A 116 86.23 50.16 45.24
N PRO A 117 86.03 51.49 45.28
CA PRO A 117 84.86 52.10 44.66
C PRO A 117 85.22 53.30 43.76
N ARG A 118 84.70 53.31 42.55
CA ARG A 118 84.22 54.54 41.91
C ARG A 118 83.10 54.16 40.95
N ALA A 119 81.87 54.48 41.36
CA ALA A 119 80.69 54.58 40.49
C ALA A 119 80.04 53.29 39.93
N LEU A 120 80.03 52.17 40.66
CA LEU A 120 79.09 51.07 40.34
C LEU A 120 77.92 51.10 41.32
N ASP A 121 76.83 51.74 40.89
CA ASP A 121 75.54 51.73 41.58
C ASP A 121 75.15 50.28 41.92
N VAL A 122 75.10 49.90 43.19
CA VAL A 122 74.80 48.50 43.60
C VAL A 122 73.28 48.25 43.59
N ARG A 123 72.48 49.30 43.40
CA ARG A 123 71.02 49.24 43.48
C ARG A 123 70.42 48.81 42.15
N MET A 124 69.34 48.05 42.24
CA MET A 124 68.52 47.70 41.10
C MET A 124 67.70 48.93 40.69
N THR A 125 67.54 49.18 39.39
CA THR A 125 66.80 50.35 38.91
C THR A 125 65.34 50.35 39.37
N LYS A 126 64.70 51.53 39.41
CA LYS A 126 63.26 51.68 39.71
C LYS A 126 62.39 50.76 38.84
N LEU A 127 62.72 50.64 37.55
CA LEU A 127 61.99 49.80 36.62
C LEU A 127 62.14 48.31 36.93
N SER A 128 63.38 47.86 37.20
CA SER A 128 63.63 46.46 37.57
C SER A 128 62.99 46.11 38.92
N ALA A 129 63.01 47.04 39.89
CA ALA A 129 62.34 46.86 41.18
C ALA A 129 60.82 46.72 41.02
N ALA A 130 60.18 47.60 40.23
CA ALA A 130 58.76 47.47 39.93
C ALA A 130 58.42 46.16 39.22
N THR A 131 59.26 45.72 38.30
CA THR A 131 59.02 44.47 37.55
C THR A 131 59.17 43.24 38.45
N VAL A 132 60.17 43.22 39.34
CA VAL A 132 60.34 42.17 40.34
C VAL A 132 59.16 42.13 41.31
N THR A 133 58.66 43.29 41.76
CA THR A 133 57.46 43.37 42.61
C THR A 133 56.24 42.76 41.93
N LEU A 134 55.98 43.12 40.67
CA LEU A 134 54.84 42.63 39.90
C LEU A 134 54.94 41.13 39.60
N LEU A 135 56.13 40.64 39.22
CA LEU A 135 56.37 39.21 39.00
C LEU A 135 56.19 38.40 40.28
N GLY A 136 56.77 38.87 41.39
CA GLY A 136 56.64 38.22 42.69
C GLY A 136 55.20 38.17 43.17
N ALA A 137 54.46 39.28 43.07
CA ALA A 137 53.05 39.36 43.42
C ALA A 137 52.19 38.44 42.52
N GLY A 138 52.51 38.38 41.23
CA GLY A 138 51.86 37.46 40.27
C GLY A 138 52.08 35.99 40.64
N LEU A 139 53.29 35.59 40.99
CA LEU A 139 53.58 34.21 41.43
C LEU A 139 52.99 33.89 42.81
N ALA A 140 52.97 34.86 43.72
CA ALA A 140 52.46 34.69 45.07
C ALA A 140 50.93 34.63 45.13
N ILE A 141 50.22 35.40 44.32
CA ILE A 141 48.75 35.58 44.41
C ILE A 141 48.04 35.02 43.18
N GLY A 142 48.65 35.13 42.01
CA GLY A 142 48.03 34.88 40.71
C GLY A 142 47.52 33.45 40.49
N ARG A 143 48.03 32.47 41.24
CA ARG A 143 47.65 31.07 41.07
C ARG A 143 46.61 30.62 42.10
N GLY A 144 45.33 30.75 41.75
CA GLY A 144 44.20 30.30 42.58
C GLY A 144 42.90 29.98 41.80
N ARG A 145 42.00 29.20 42.43
CA ARG A 145 40.64 28.87 41.96
C ARG A 145 39.76 30.08 41.65
N ASP A 146 40.00 31.20 42.32
CA ASP A 146 39.24 32.42 42.09
C ASP A 146 39.70 33.09 40.79
N ARG A 147 38.75 33.30 39.89
CA ARG A 147 38.95 33.95 38.60
C ARG A 147 39.54 35.36 38.77
N LYS A 148 39.27 36.06 39.87
CA LYS A 148 39.84 37.38 40.16
C LYS A 148 41.34 37.33 40.43
N PHE A 149 41.82 36.34 41.18
CA PHE A 149 43.26 36.18 41.46
C PHE A 149 44.03 35.69 40.23
N SER A 150 43.45 34.77 39.45
CA SER A 150 44.00 34.36 38.14
C SER A 150 44.18 35.54 37.19
N LEU A 151 43.16 36.39 37.07
CA LEU A 151 43.24 37.61 36.25
C LEU A 151 44.29 38.59 36.79
N PHE A 152 44.38 38.76 38.11
CA PHE A 152 45.41 39.61 38.73
C PHE A 152 46.81 39.13 38.35
N GLY A 153 47.09 37.83 38.45
CA GLY A 153 48.36 37.25 38.04
C GLY A 153 48.67 37.48 36.56
N ASP A 154 47.74 37.18 35.67
CA ASP A 154 47.93 37.40 34.24
C ASP A 154 48.24 38.88 33.92
N VAL A 155 47.54 39.82 34.58
CA VAL A 155 47.74 41.26 34.39
C VAL A 155 49.11 41.70 34.90
N THR A 156 49.53 41.24 36.09
CA THR A 156 50.86 41.61 36.61
C THR A 156 51.98 41.02 35.75
N PHE A 157 51.83 39.79 35.23
CA PHE A 157 52.77 39.21 34.28
C PHE A 157 52.77 39.95 32.94
N PHE A 158 51.61 40.32 32.40
CA PHE A 158 51.52 41.09 31.17
C PHE A 158 52.20 42.46 31.30
N ILE A 159 51.94 43.19 32.40
CA ILE A 159 52.61 44.47 32.68
C ILE A 159 54.12 44.24 32.82
N SER A 160 54.55 43.19 33.51
CA SER A 160 55.97 42.87 33.66
C SER A 160 56.66 42.57 32.32
N ALA A 161 55.99 41.83 31.43
CA ALA A 161 56.47 41.57 30.07
C ALA A 161 56.56 42.85 29.24
N ALA A 162 55.57 43.74 29.35
CA ALA A 162 55.54 45.05 28.68
C ALA A 162 56.70 45.98 29.15
N LEU A 163 56.94 46.03 30.47
CA LEU A 163 58.05 46.79 31.04
C LEU A 163 59.40 46.21 30.60
N ALA A 164 59.55 44.88 30.60
CA ALA A 164 60.75 44.22 30.10
C ALA A 164 60.96 44.48 28.60
N LEU A 165 59.90 44.48 27.80
CA LEU A 165 59.98 44.78 26.36
C LEU A 165 60.55 46.19 26.10
N THR A 166 60.18 47.16 26.93
CA THR A 166 60.74 48.52 26.88
C THR A 166 62.25 48.51 27.09
N GLY A 167 62.74 47.69 28.04
CA GLY A 167 64.18 47.49 28.24
C GLY A 167 64.87 46.80 27.06
N ILE A 168 64.22 45.81 26.41
CA ILE A 168 64.78 45.10 25.24
C ILE A 168 64.96 46.07 24.07
N PHE A 169 63.94 46.88 23.77
CA PHE A 169 64.03 47.87 22.69
C PHE A 169 65.01 49.01 23.00
N THR A 170 65.08 49.46 24.25
CA THR A 170 66.06 50.47 24.69
C THR A 170 67.49 50.00 24.42
N TYR A 171 67.78 48.72 24.71
CA TYR A 171 69.07 48.11 24.40
C TYR A 171 69.27 47.95 22.89
N ALA A 172 68.27 47.47 22.16
CA ALA A 172 68.36 47.17 20.73
C ALA A 172 68.65 48.40 19.86
N TYR A 173 68.19 49.58 20.27
CA TYR A 173 68.47 50.84 19.58
C TYR A 173 69.73 51.57 20.06
N GLY A 174 70.52 50.95 20.94
CA GLY A 174 71.76 51.53 21.45
C GLY A 174 71.56 52.85 22.21
N ALA A 175 70.38 53.08 22.79
CA ALA A 175 70.07 54.31 23.51
C ALA A 175 70.99 54.44 24.75
N LEU A 176 71.96 55.37 24.69
CA LEU A 176 72.70 55.84 25.87
C LEU A 176 71.83 56.85 26.65
N PRO A 177 71.98 56.93 27.97
CA PRO A 177 71.12 57.75 28.83
C PRO A 177 71.18 59.24 28.48
N ILE A 178 70.03 59.86 28.23
CA ILE A 178 69.86 61.32 28.34
C ILE A 178 69.59 61.68 29.80
N SER A 179 70.17 62.79 30.25
CA SER A 179 70.04 63.39 31.57
C SER A 179 68.57 63.64 31.93
N GLY A 180 68.10 62.98 33.00
CA GLY A 180 66.77 63.16 33.60
C GLY A 180 66.02 61.85 33.89
N LEU A 181 66.04 60.89 32.96
CA LEU A 181 65.43 59.55 33.10
C LEU A 181 66.44 58.40 32.90
N GLY A 182 67.68 58.73 32.50
CA GLY A 182 68.69 57.79 32.04
C GLY A 182 69.17 56.71 33.02
N HIS A 183 69.04 56.89 34.34
CA HIS A 183 69.44 55.86 35.32
C HIS A 183 68.33 54.83 35.62
N ALA A 184 67.06 55.16 35.34
CA ALA A 184 65.94 54.28 35.66
C ALA A 184 65.79 53.09 34.70
N LEU A 185 66.37 53.18 33.50
CA LEU A 185 66.24 52.22 32.39
C LEU A 185 67.53 51.43 32.11
N GLN A 186 68.62 51.67 32.86
CA GLN A 186 69.88 50.95 32.73
C GLN A 186 69.78 49.54 33.32
N VAL A 187 69.23 48.61 32.54
CA VAL A 187 69.09 47.22 32.95
C VAL A 187 69.97 46.35 32.05
N PRO A 188 70.82 45.46 32.60
CA PRO A 188 71.60 44.53 31.81
C PRO A 188 70.69 43.70 30.89
N LEU A 189 71.06 43.54 29.61
CA LEU A 189 70.30 42.73 28.64
C LEU A 189 69.89 41.34 29.17
N PRO A 190 70.76 40.59 29.87
CA PRO A 190 70.39 39.28 30.41
C PRO A 190 69.27 39.39 31.45
N ALA A 191 69.27 40.45 32.26
CA ALA A 191 68.27 40.68 33.28
C ALA A 191 66.91 41.00 32.66
N VAL A 192 66.88 41.86 31.63
CA VAL A 192 65.64 42.20 30.92
C VAL A 192 65.08 40.98 30.17
N GLY A 193 65.93 40.24 29.47
CA GLY A 193 65.53 39.03 28.75
C GLY A 193 64.97 37.96 29.69
N LEU A 194 65.63 37.69 30.81
CA LEU A 194 65.13 36.75 31.82
C LEU A 194 63.84 37.22 32.47
N THR A 195 63.71 38.52 32.74
CA THR A 195 62.49 39.10 33.30
C THR A 195 61.30 38.96 32.33
N PHE A 196 61.53 39.17 31.03
CA PHE A 196 60.53 38.93 29.98
C PHE A 196 60.14 37.45 29.92
N LEU A 197 61.12 36.54 29.95
CA LEU A 197 60.87 35.10 29.95
C LEU A 197 60.13 34.65 31.22
N LEU A 198 60.49 35.15 32.40
CA LEU A 198 59.81 34.86 33.67
C LEU A 198 58.35 35.33 33.63
N ALA A 199 58.08 36.51 33.05
CA ALA A 199 56.72 37.01 32.85
C ALA A 199 55.90 36.09 31.93
N LEU A 200 56.47 35.69 30.78
CA LEU A 200 55.82 34.75 29.86
C LEU A 200 55.60 33.37 30.51
N GLY A 201 56.58 32.88 31.25
CA GLY A 201 56.49 31.64 32.02
C GLY A 201 55.39 31.71 33.08
N GLY A 202 55.25 32.86 33.76
CA GLY A 202 54.18 33.13 34.71
C GLY A 202 52.79 33.03 34.07
N MET A 203 52.61 33.63 32.89
CA MET A 203 51.35 33.50 32.12
C MET A 203 51.08 32.03 31.74
N LEU A 204 52.11 31.28 31.32
CA LEU A 204 51.97 29.87 30.94
C LEU A 204 51.68 28.92 32.11
N LEU A 205 51.79 29.36 33.37
CA LEU A 205 51.37 28.58 34.53
C LEU A 205 49.86 28.28 34.52
N GLN A 206 49.05 29.12 33.88
CA GLN A 206 47.60 28.99 33.77
C GLN A 206 47.16 29.07 32.29
N PRO A 207 47.39 28.03 31.49
CA PRO A 207 47.08 28.07 30.05
C PRO A 207 45.58 28.23 29.73
N ASP A 208 44.71 27.96 30.70
CA ASP A 208 43.26 28.10 30.57
C ASP A 208 42.76 29.51 30.95
N SER A 209 43.66 30.42 31.36
CA SER A 209 43.29 31.77 31.79
C SER A 209 42.73 32.60 30.62
N ARG A 210 41.96 33.64 30.93
CA ARG A 210 41.28 34.44 29.90
C ARG A 210 42.27 35.14 28.96
N LEU A 211 43.43 35.56 29.48
CA LEU A 211 44.44 36.24 28.69
C LEU A 211 45.28 35.28 27.86
N VAL A 212 45.53 34.06 28.36
CA VAL A 212 46.46 33.10 27.72
C VAL A 212 45.75 32.12 26.78
N ARG A 213 44.53 31.71 27.12
CA ARG A 213 43.76 30.70 26.36
C ARG A 213 43.66 31.00 24.86
N PRO A 214 43.41 32.25 24.40
CA PRO A 214 43.35 32.53 22.96
C PRO A 214 44.66 32.22 22.22
N PHE A 215 45.82 32.47 22.84
CA PHE A 215 47.15 32.24 22.25
C PHE A 215 47.49 30.76 22.08
N ILE A 216 46.92 29.88 22.91
CA ILE A 216 47.27 28.45 22.97
C ILE A 216 46.14 27.56 22.43
N SER A 217 44.98 28.15 22.11
CA SER A 217 43.84 27.45 21.55
C SER A 217 44.21 26.73 20.24
N ARG A 218 43.53 25.60 19.95
CA ARG A 218 43.68 24.89 18.67
C ARG A 218 42.76 25.43 17.58
N GLY A 219 41.82 26.30 17.94
CA GLY A 219 40.90 26.96 17.02
C GLY A 219 41.62 27.94 16.11
N ALA A 220 40.87 28.55 15.20
CA ALA A 220 41.43 29.46 14.21
C ALA A 220 42.15 30.66 14.86
N GLY A 221 41.72 31.10 16.05
CA GLY A 221 42.39 32.17 16.79
C GLY A 221 43.82 31.83 17.22
N GLY A 222 44.05 30.63 17.75
CA GLY A 222 45.40 30.19 18.12
C GLY A 222 46.29 29.90 16.91
N GLN A 223 45.72 29.39 15.81
CA GLN A 223 46.45 29.23 14.55
C GLN A 223 46.88 30.57 13.95
N LEU A 224 46.00 31.59 14.02
CA LEU A 224 46.29 32.94 13.58
C LEU A 224 47.46 33.53 14.39
N ILE A 225 47.39 33.41 15.72
CA ILE A 225 48.46 33.87 16.61
C ILE A 225 49.78 33.16 16.30
N GLY A 226 49.79 31.83 16.11
CA GLY A 226 51.00 31.09 15.81
C GLY A 226 51.74 31.59 14.56
N LYS A 227 51.00 32.05 13.55
CA LYS A 227 51.57 32.62 12.32
C LYS A 227 52.04 34.07 12.49
N ILE A 228 51.38 34.85 13.35
CA ILE A 228 51.59 36.29 13.48
C ILE A 228 52.51 36.67 14.64
N LEU A 229 52.74 35.78 15.61
CA LEU A 229 53.56 36.03 16.80
C LEU A 229 54.95 36.60 16.50
N PRO A 230 55.70 36.17 15.46
CA PRO A 230 56.99 36.78 15.13
C PRO A 230 56.88 38.27 14.76
N PHE A 231 55.77 38.67 14.11
CA PHE A 231 55.53 40.05 13.68
C PHE A 231 55.22 40.99 14.84
N VAL A 232 54.78 40.46 15.98
CA VAL A 232 54.57 41.24 17.22
C VAL A 232 55.84 41.93 17.68
N PHE A 233 57.01 41.36 17.38
CA PHE A 233 58.32 41.95 17.72
C PHE A 233 58.96 42.63 16.51
N ILE A 234 58.88 42.01 15.32
CA ILE A 234 59.55 42.50 14.11
C ILE A 234 58.95 43.84 13.63
N VAL A 235 57.62 43.98 13.60
CA VAL A 235 56.98 45.19 13.05
C VAL A 235 57.24 46.41 13.95
N PRO A 236 57.03 46.35 15.27
CA PRO A 236 57.37 47.47 16.14
C PRO A 236 58.86 47.80 16.11
N PHE A 237 59.73 46.79 16.07
CA PHE A 237 61.17 47.01 15.96
C PHE A 237 61.55 47.77 14.67
N ALA A 238 61.02 47.35 13.52
CA ALA A 238 61.29 47.98 12.24
C ALA A 238 60.74 49.41 12.18
N LEU A 239 59.53 49.65 12.70
CA LEU A 239 58.92 50.98 12.76
C LEU A 239 59.72 51.93 13.66
N GLY A 240 60.17 51.48 14.83
CA GLY A 240 61.02 52.28 15.70
C GLY A 240 62.39 52.57 15.08
N ALA A 241 63.01 51.60 14.40
CA ALA A 241 64.27 51.81 13.68
C ALA A 241 64.12 52.88 12.59
N LEU A 242 63.04 52.83 11.82
CA LEU A 242 62.71 53.85 10.81
C LEU A 242 62.50 55.22 11.46
N HIS A 243 61.83 55.28 12.61
CA HIS A 243 61.58 56.53 13.33
C HIS A 243 62.88 57.21 13.77
N ILE A 244 63.89 56.45 14.22
CA ILE A 244 65.22 56.99 14.57
C ILE A 244 65.88 57.64 13.36
N THR A 245 65.81 57.01 12.18
CA THR A 245 66.45 57.54 10.95
C THR A 245 65.84 58.83 10.44
N GLN A 246 64.61 59.17 10.86
CA GLN A 246 63.88 60.36 10.41
C GLN A 246 64.00 61.56 11.37
N MET A 247 64.56 61.39 12.58
CA MET A 247 64.66 62.45 13.58
C MET A 247 65.93 63.30 13.43
N LEU A 248 65.74 64.63 13.40
CA LEU A 248 66.81 65.64 13.27
C LEU A 248 67.60 65.91 14.57
N SER A 249 67.18 65.37 15.72
CA SER A 249 67.82 65.59 17.03
C SER A 249 68.29 64.27 17.66
N PRO A 250 69.60 64.00 17.70
CA PRO A 250 70.13 62.67 18.04
C PRO A 250 70.04 62.30 19.52
N GLU A 251 69.91 63.26 20.44
CA GLU A 251 70.00 62.96 21.87
C GLU A 251 68.82 62.11 22.37
N ASN A 252 67.57 62.37 21.97
CA ASN A 252 66.38 61.67 22.48
C ASN A 252 65.77 60.61 21.55
N ALA A 253 66.27 60.47 20.31
CA ALA A 253 65.63 59.68 19.26
C ALA A 253 65.54 58.18 19.61
N SER A 254 66.61 57.58 20.14
CA SER A 254 66.64 56.15 20.46
C SER A 254 65.72 55.77 21.62
N MET A 255 65.55 56.65 22.61
CA MET A 255 64.65 56.42 23.74
C MET A 255 63.18 56.54 23.31
N GLN A 256 62.84 57.57 22.52
CA GLN A 256 61.50 57.75 21.99
C GLN A 256 61.10 56.60 21.05
N ALA A 257 62.03 56.13 20.22
CA ALA A 257 61.83 54.94 19.39
C ALA A 257 61.65 53.67 20.22
N ALA A 258 62.45 53.46 21.28
CA ALA A 258 62.29 52.31 22.17
C ALA A 258 60.91 52.28 22.84
N LEU A 259 60.46 53.42 23.37
CA LEU A 259 59.15 53.55 23.99
C LEU A 259 58.02 53.37 22.98
N SER A 260 58.14 53.96 21.79
CA SER A 260 57.18 53.80 20.69
C SER A 260 57.08 52.35 20.22
N SER A 261 58.19 51.65 20.05
CA SER A 261 58.21 50.22 19.70
C SER A 261 57.59 49.36 20.80
N ALA A 262 57.85 49.68 22.06
CA ALA A 262 57.23 48.98 23.18
C ALA A 262 55.70 49.17 23.20
N ILE A 263 55.23 50.41 23.08
CA ILE A 263 53.80 50.75 23.01
C ILE A 263 53.15 50.06 21.81
N THR A 264 53.78 50.12 20.63
CA THR A 264 53.27 49.50 19.41
C THR A 264 53.17 47.99 19.55
N ALA A 265 54.17 47.33 20.14
CA ALA A 265 54.13 45.90 20.41
C ALA A 265 53.03 45.51 21.41
N ILE A 266 52.80 46.33 22.44
CA ILE A 266 51.72 46.12 23.42
C ILE A 266 50.35 46.26 22.74
N VAL A 267 50.12 47.34 21.99
CA VAL A 267 48.87 47.58 21.26
C VAL A 267 48.63 46.46 20.25
N PHE A 268 49.65 46.08 19.48
CA PHE A 268 49.57 45.00 18.52
C PHE A 268 49.25 43.66 19.21
N SER A 269 49.87 43.36 20.35
CA SER A 269 49.55 42.17 21.16
C SER A 269 48.11 42.15 21.65
N LEU A 270 47.56 43.30 22.09
CA LEU A 270 46.17 43.43 22.54
C LEU A 270 45.16 43.26 21.39
N VAL A 271 45.45 43.85 20.23
CA VAL A 271 44.63 43.70 19.01
C VAL A 271 44.62 42.23 18.58
N MET A 272 45.80 41.60 18.52
CA MET A 272 45.93 40.19 18.17
C MET A 272 45.22 39.27 19.16
N TRP A 273 45.33 39.55 20.47
CA TRP A 273 44.58 38.82 21.49
C TRP A 273 43.07 38.92 21.28
N LYS A 274 42.54 40.15 21.06
CA LYS A 274 41.11 40.38 20.84
C LYS A 274 40.62 39.67 19.57
N ALA A 275 41.38 39.75 18.48
CA ALA A 275 41.05 39.08 17.23
C ALA A 275 41.00 37.56 17.39
N ALA A 276 41.96 36.97 18.10
CA ALA A 276 41.99 35.53 18.35
C ALA A 276 40.88 35.06 19.28
N ASP A 277 40.56 35.82 20.34
CA ASP A 277 39.43 35.50 21.23
C ASP A 277 38.11 35.51 20.45
N GLU A 278 37.91 36.50 19.58
CA GLU A 278 36.70 36.59 18.75
C GLU A 278 36.61 35.46 17.73
N LEU A 279 37.71 35.13 17.05
CA LEU A 279 37.75 33.99 16.11
C LEU A 279 37.39 32.68 16.80
N ASN A 280 37.95 32.43 17.98
CA ASN A 280 37.67 31.22 18.75
C ASN A 280 36.19 31.14 19.20
N ARG A 281 35.57 32.29 19.52
CA ARG A 281 34.14 32.34 19.84
C ARG A 281 33.28 32.04 18.62
N LEU A 282 33.66 32.56 17.45
CA LEU A 282 32.96 32.29 16.19
C LEU A 282 33.07 30.81 15.81
N ASP A 283 34.25 30.21 15.93
CA ASP A 283 34.44 28.77 15.68
C ASP A 283 33.57 27.93 16.61
N ALA A 284 33.57 28.22 17.93
CA ALA A 284 32.74 27.51 18.89
C ALA A 284 31.23 27.66 18.59
N ARG A 285 30.81 28.86 18.16
CA ARG A 285 29.41 29.11 17.77
C ARG A 285 29.04 28.37 16.49
N LYS A 286 29.96 28.28 15.52
CA LYS A 286 29.77 27.52 14.30
C LYS A 286 29.65 26.02 14.59
N GLU A 287 30.53 25.44 15.40
CA GLU A 287 30.42 24.03 15.82
C GLU A 287 29.09 23.75 16.51
N GLN A 288 28.60 24.67 17.35
CA GLN A 288 27.30 24.53 18.00
C GLN A 288 26.14 24.54 16.98
N LEU A 289 26.16 25.46 16.03
CA LEU A 289 25.14 25.55 14.98
C LEU A 289 25.16 24.33 14.05
N ASP A 290 26.34 23.83 13.70
CA ASP A 290 26.49 22.62 12.88
C ASP A 290 25.94 21.38 13.61
N HIS A 291 26.18 21.28 14.93
CA HIS A 291 25.57 20.23 15.77
C HIS A 291 24.05 20.35 15.86
N GLU A 292 23.52 21.56 16.05
CA GLU A 292 22.07 21.80 16.10
C GLU A 292 21.40 21.47 14.76
N ARG A 293 21.99 21.92 13.65
CA ARG A 293 21.53 21.62 12.30
C ARG A 293 21.51 20.12 12.02
N ALA A 294 22.58 19.40 12.33
CA ALA A 294 22.62 17.94 12.17
C ALA A 294 21.57 17.22 13.03
N GLY A 295 21.25 17.76 14.21
CA GLY A 295 20.15 17.27 15.04
C GLY A 295 18.78 17.47 14.41
N LEU A 296 18.54 18.65 13.83
CA LEU A 296 17.31 18.98 13.11
C LEU A 296 17.14 18.14 11.84
N GLU A 297 18.20 17.97 11.04
CA GLU A 297 18.19 17.13 9.83
C GLU A 297 17.82 15.67 10.16
N ARG A 298 18.45 15.08 11.19
CA ARG A 298 18.07 13.73 11.66
C ARG A 298 16.64 13.65 12.17
N LYS A 299 16.12 14.71 12.79
CA LYS A 299 14.73 14.74 13.25
C LYS A 299 13.76 14.79 12.07
N ALA A 300 14.05 15.62 11.06
CA ALA A 300 13.27 15.71 9.84
C ALA A 300 13.27 14.38 9.04
N GLU A 301 14.43 13.73 8.90
CA GLU A 301 14.53 12.41 8.25
C GLU A 301 13.67 11.35 8.97
N ARG A 302 13.65 11.35 10.31
CA ARG A 302 12.82 10.43 11.10
C ARG A 302 11.32 10.72 10.95
N GLU A 303 10.92 11.99 10.94
CA GLU A 303 9.52 12.36 10.70
C GLU A 303 9.08 11.97 9.30
N MET A 304 9.89 12.25 8.27
CA MET A 304 9.59 11.91 6.89
C MET A 304 9.47 10.39 6.69
N ALA A 305 10.41 9.59 7.25
CA ALA A 305 10.33 8.14 7.21
C ALA A 305 9.09 7.59 7.94
N ARG A 306 8.67 8.23 9.05
CA ARG A 306 7.44 7.87 9.77
C ARG A 306 6.20 8.17 8.92
N THR A 307 6.14 9.34 8.29
CA THR A 307 5.04 9.74 7.40
C THR A 307 4.97 8.83 6.17
N ASP A 308 6.10 8.49 5.53
CA ASP A 308 6.14 7.55 4.40
C ASP A 308 5.63 6.16 4.79
N THR A 309 6.00 5.68 5.98
CA THR A 309 5.50 4.41 6.53
C THR A 309 4.00 4.48 6.79
N GLU A 310 3.49 5.57 7.35
CA GLU A 310 2.06 5.77 7.65
C GLU A 310 1.23 5.86 6.35
N ILE A 311 1.72 6.57 5.34
CA ILE A 311 1.11 6.61 4.00
C ILE A 311 1.13 5.21 3.37
N GLY A 312 2.27 4.51 3.43
CA GLY A 312 2.40 3.14 2.92
C GLY A 312 1.41 2.16 3.55
N ILE A 313 1.26 2.19 4.88
CA ILE A 313 0.26 1.38 5.59
C ILE A 313 -1.15 1.75 5.15
N ARG A 314 -1.47 3.04 5.01
CA ARG A 314 -2.81 3.52 4.64
C ARG A 314 -3.20 3.15 3.20
N VAL A 315 -2.25 3.18 2.27
CA VAL A 315 -2.45 2.72 0.88
C VAL A 315 -2.64 1.20 0.84
N ALA A 316 -1.83 0.44 1.59
CA ALA A 316 -1.94 -1.01 1.65
C ALA A 316 -3.26 -1.48 2.30
N THR A 317 -3.71 -0.82 3.38
CA THR A 317 -5.00 -1.14 4.00
C THR A 317 -6.18 -0.79 3.09
N GLN A 318 -6.12 0.32 2.36
CA GLN A 318 -7.16 0.65 1.38
C GLN A 318 -7.21 -0.38 0.23
N ALA A 319 -6.06 -0.77 -0.32
CA ALA A 319 -5.98 -1.79 -1.37
C ALA A 319 -6.53 -3.15 -0.90
N ALA A 320 -6.17 -3.58 0.32
CA ALA A 320 -6.71 -4.79 0.91
C ALA A 320 -8.22 -4.71 1.15
N TYR A 321 -8.73 -3.54 1.55
CA TYR A 321 -10.17 -3.31 1.73
C TYR A 321 -10.91 -3.39 0.39
N ASP A 322 -10.38 -2.76 -0.67
CA ASP A 322 -10.96 -2.79 -2.00
C ASP A 322 -10.96 -4.21 -2.59
N GLU A 323 -9.90 -4.99 -2.37
CA GLU A 323 -9.80 -6.39 -2.80
C GLU A 323 -10.79 -7.28 -2.04
N LEU A 324 -10.87 -7.13 -0.71
CA LEU A 324 -11.87 -7.81 0.11
C LEU A 324 -13.29 -7.45 -0.36
N HIS A 325 -13.54 -6.18 -0.71
CA HIS A 325 -14.85 -5.75 -1.17
C HIS A 325 -15.20 -6.35 -2.54
N LYS A 326 -14.24 -6.43 -3.46
CA LYS A 326 -14.41 -7.12 -4.77
C LYS A 326 -14.68 -8.61 -4.61
N VAL A 327 -13.95 -9.30 -3.73
CA VAL A 327 -14.18 -10.73 -3.45
C VAL A 327 -15.57 -10.93 -2.85
N THR A 328 -15.93 -10.11 -1.85
CA THR A 328 -17.25 -10.17 -1.19
C THR A 328 -18.38 -9.90 -2.18
N GLU A 329 -18.24 -8.89 -3.04
CA GLU A 329 -19.25 -8.55 -4.03
C GLU A 329 -19.38 -9.63 -5.11
N LYS A 330 -18.25 -10.17 -5.60
CA LYS A 330 -18.26 -11.31 -6.52
C LYS A 330 -18.93 -12.54 -5.91
N GLN A 331 -18.69 -12.81 -4.63
CA GLN A 331 -19.34 -13.90 -3.91
C GLN A 331 -20.84 -13.66 -3.78
N ARG A 332 -21.26 -12.45 -3.39
CA ARG A 332 -22.67 -12.05 -3.32
C ARG A 332 -23.37 -12.15 -4.69
N GLN A 333 -22.71 -11.72 -5.77
CA GLN A 333 -23.22 -11.85 -7.14
C GLN A 333 -23.35 -13.31 -7.56
N THR A 334 -22.36 -14.14 -7.25
CA THR A 334 -22.40 -15.59 -7.56
C THR A 334 -23.53 -16.27 -6.81
N GLU A 335 -23.71 -15.94 -5.53
CA GLU A 335 -24.79 -16.50 -4.72
C GLU A 335 -26.17 -16.00 -5.16
N ALA A 336 -26.30 -14.73 -5.54
CA ALA A 336 -27.53 -14.17 -6.09
C ALA A 336 -27.88 -14.80 -7.44
N PHE A 337 -26.88 -15.00 -8.31
CA PHE A 337 -27.05 -15.68 -9.59
C PHE A 337 -27.49 -17.13 -9.40
N PHE A 338 -26.80 -17.89 -8.54
CA PHE A 338 -27.17 -19.29 -8.24
C PHE A 338 -28.57 -19.39 -7.63
N SER A 339 -28.91 -18.50 -6.69
CA SER A 339 -30.24 -18.44 -6.08
C SER A 339 -31.31 -18.05 -7.10
N GLY A 340 -31.00 -17.11 -8.00
CA GLY A 340 -31.88 -16.70 -9.09
C GLY A 340 -32.16 -17.86 -10.04
N ALA A 341 -31.11 -18.50 -10.54
CA ALA A 341 -31.20 -19.65 -11.45
C ALA A 341 -31.97 -20.83 -10.85
N LEU A 342 -31.69 -21.18 -9.59
CA LEU A 342 -32.41 -22.25 -8.89
C LEU A 342 -33.90 -21.95 -8.67
N ASN A 343 -34.27 -20.68 -8.47
CA ASN A 343 -35.67 -20.30 -8.20
C ASN A 343 -36.48 -19.94 -9.45
N SER A 344 -35.83 -19.62 -10.58
CA SER A 344 -36.50 -19.34 -11.85
C SER A 344 -36.85 -20.59 -12.64
N ALA A 345 -36.12 -21.69 -12.44
CA ALA A 345 -36.40 -22.95 -13.13
C ALA A 345 -37.68 -23.61 -12.59
N PRO A 346 -38.54 -24.19 -13.45
CA PRO A 346 -39.72 -24.95 -13.02
C PRO A 346 -39.34 -26.36 -12.52
N LEU A 347 -38.16 -26.51 -11.93
CA LEU A 347 -37.60 -27.76 -11.42
C LEU A 347 -37.42 -27.63 -9.91
N GLY A 348 -37.81 -28.65 -9.18
CA GLY A 348 -37.54 -28.74 -7.76
C GLY A 348 -36.07 -29.08 -7.53
N PHE A 349 -35.39 -28.30 -6.69
CA PHE A 349 -33.99 -28.56 -6.34
C PHE A 349 -33.88 -28.78 -4.83
N ILE A 350 -33.19 -29.86 -4.43
CA ILE A 350 -32.86 -30.16 -3.04
C ILE A 350 -31.41 -30.64 -2.96
N PHE A 351 -30.70 -30.20 -1.92
CA PHE A 351 -29.40 -30.70 -1.56
C PHE A 351 -29.42 -31.22 -0.12
N TRP A 352 -28.99 -32.46 0.07
CA TRP A 352 -28.81 -33.10 1.38
C TRP A 352 -27.33 -33.28 1.71
N ASP A 353 -26.99 -33.21 2.99
CA ASP A 353 -25.68 -33.64 3.49
C ASP A 353 -25.58 -35.18 3.60
N ARG A 354 -24.42 -35.68 4.04
CA ARG A 354 -24.19 -37.11 4.30
C ARG A 354 -25.07 -37.71 5.40
N ASN A 355 -25.66 -36.89 6.26
CA ASN A 355 -26.59 -37.33 7.31
C ASN A 355 -28.06 -37.24 6.86
N LEU A 356 -28.29 -37.03 5.56
CA LEU A 356 -29.59 -36.85 4.93
C LEU A 356 -30.40 -35.67 5.49
N ARG A 357 -29.70 -34.62 5.96
CA ARG A 357 -30.32 -33.35 6.34
C ARG A 357 -30.34 -32.41 5.15
N ILE A 358 -31.47 -31.74 4.95
CA ILE A 358 -31.62 -30.77 3.86
C ILE A 358 -30.72 -29.56 4.16
N ILE A 359 -29.73 -29.33 3.32
CA ILE A 359 -28.85 -28.15 3.40
C ILE A 359 -29.44 -26.99 2.61
N ARG A 360 -30.09 -27.28 1.48
CA ARG A 360 -30.72 -26.27 0.63
C ARG A 360 -31.86 -26.86 -0.17
N LEU A 361 -32.89 -26.07 -0.41
CA LEU A 361 -33.94 -26.36 -1.38
C LEU A 361 -34.41 -25.06 -2.03
N ASN A 362 -34.94 -25.13 -3.25
CA ASN A 362 -35.51 -23.96 -3.92
C ASN A 362 -36.98 -23.71 -3.50
N SER A 363 -37.50 -22.54 -3.84
CA SER A 363 -38.87 -22.15 -3.46
C SER A 363 -39.95 -23.07 -4.03
N LEU A 364 -39.69 -23.75 -5.15
CA LEU A 364 -40.67 -24.67 -5.74
C LEU A 364 -40.91 -25.89 -4.85
N VAL A 365 -39.83 -26.55 -4.39
CA VAL A 365 -39.94 -27.68 -3.46
C VAL A 365 -40.55 -27.25 -2.12
N ALA A 366 -40.19 -26.06 -1.64
CA ALA A 366 -40.74 -25.57 -0.38
C ALA A 366 -42.25 -25.33 -0.48
N ARG A 367 -42.73 -24.74 -1.58
CA ARG A 367 -44.15 -24.57 -1.88
C ARG A 367 -44.87 -25.90 -1.99
N TRP A 368 -44.28 -26.88 -2.66
CA TRP A 368 -44.83 -28.23 -2.71
C TRP A 368 -45.10 -28.74 -1.28
N ASN A 369 -44.17 -28.53 -0.35
CA ASN A 369 -44.30 -28.97 1.05
C ASN A 369 -45.04 -27.98 1.98
N GLY A 370 -45.66 -26.93 1.43
CA GLY A 370 -46.53 -26.02 2.18
C GLY A 370 -45.83 -24.92 3.00
N GLY A 371 -44.59 -24.55 2.66
CA GLY A 371 -43.85 -23.56 3.46
C GLY A 371 -42.67 -22.88 2.76
N ASP A 372 -41.87 -22.17 3.55
CA ASP A 372 -40.69 -21.44 3.09
C ASP A 372 -39.43 -22.33 3.13
N PRO A 373 -38.48 -22.21 2.16
CA PRO A 373 -37.25 -23.00 2.16
C PRO A 373 -36.51 -23.00 3.51
N ARG A 374 -36.49 -21.87 4.24
CA ARG A 374 -35.77 -21.75 5.51
C ARG A 374 -36.33 -22.64 6.61
N ALA A 375 -37.61 -22.99 6.54
CA ALA A 375 -38.28 -23.82 7.54
C ALA A 375 -37.88 -25.31 7.46
N TYR A 376 -37.25 -25.71 6.36
CA TYR A 376 -36.91 -27.12 6.06
C TYR A 376 -35.40 -27.40 6.09
N VAL A 377 -34.56 -26.36 6.09
CA VAL A 377 -33.10 -26.54 6.24
C VAL A 377 -32.77 -27.17 7.59
N GLY A 378 -31.90 -28.18 7.59
CA GLY A 378 -31.47 -28.97 8.75
C GLY A 378 -32.35 -30.17 9.11
N LYS A 379 -33.54 -30.27 8.52
CA LYS A 379 -34.49 -31.37 8.76
C LYS A 379 -34.23 -32.56 7.82
N LYS A 380 -34.70 -33.74 8.22
CA LYS A 380 -34.67 -34.93 7.36
C LYS A 380 -35.91 -35.01 6.48
N VAL A 381 -35.88 -35.88 5.46
CA VAL A 381 -37.04 -36.11 4.58
C VAL A 381 -38.24 -36.61 5.39
N GLU A 382 -38.03 -37.45 6.41
CA GLU A 382 -39.11 -37.94 7.28
C GLU A 382 -39.86 -36.82 8.00
N ASP A 383 -39.16 -35.76 8.40
CA ASP A 383 -39.73 -34.63 9.15
C ASP A 383 -40.46 -33.62 8.26
N VAL A 384 -40.13 -33.59 6.96
CA VAL A 384 -40.64 -32.60 5.99
C VAL A 384 -41.75 -33.18 5.11
N ALA A 385 -41.60 -34.43 4.68
CA ALA A 385 -42.55 -35.13 3.82
C ALA A 385 -42.63 -36.61 4.21
N PRO A 386 -43.33 -36.95 5.31
CA PRO A 386 -43.40 -38.31 5.84
C PRO A 386 -43.96 -39.33 4.84
N SER A 387 -44.92 -38.93 4.01
CA SER A 387 -45.52 -39.76 2.96
C SER A 387 -44.56 -40.06 1.80
N PHE A 388 -43.51 -39.26 1.64
CA PHE A 388 -42.55 -39.33 0.55
C PHE A 388 -41.25 -40.03 0.97
N ALA A 389 -40.91 -39.99 2.25
CA ALA A 389 -39.71 -40.60 2.81
C ALA A 389 -39.52 -42.08 2.42
N PRO A 390 -40.55 -42.96 2.44
CA PRO A 390 -40.38 -44.36 2.05
C PRO A 390 -39.97 -44.56 0.57
N GLN A 391 -40.33 -43.63 -0.32
CA GLN A 391 -39.98 -43.70 -1.75
C GLN A 391 -38.56 -43.16 -2.02
N VAL A 392 -38.07 -42.23 -1.20
CA VAL A 392 -36.84 -41.47 -1.49
C VAL A 392 -35.68 -41.82 -0.57
N THR A 393 -35.92 -42.11 0.72
CA THR A 393 -34.85 -42.46 1.67
C THR A 393 -33.99 -43.65 1.18
N PRO A 394 -34.56 -44.75 0.65
CA PRO A 394 -33.74 -45.87 0.13
C PRO A 394 -32.87 -45.47 -1.08
N VAL A 395 -33.36 -44.54 -1.91
CA VAL A 395 -32.60 -44.02 -3.06
C VAL A 395 -31.41 -43.19 -2.57
N LEU A 396 -31.64 -42.32 -1.58
CA LEU A 396 -30.58 -41.49 -1.00
C LEU A 396 -29.50 -42.36 -0.31
N GLU A 397 -29.91 -43.36 0.47
CA GLU A 397 -28.99 -44.29 1.14
C GLU A 397 -28.14 -45.07 0.12
N ARG A 398 -28.78 -45.61 -0.93
CA ARG A 398 -28.07 -46.31 -2.02
C ARG A 398 -27.02 -45.43 -2.69
N ILE A 399 -27.28 -44.14 -2.91
CA ILE A 399 -26.31 -43.23 -3.54
C ILE A 399 -25.12 -42.96 -2.61
N LEU A 400 -25.35 -42.82 -1.29
CA LEU A 400 -24.26 -42.67 -0.32
C LEU A 400 -23.40 -43.94 -0.22
N GLU A 401 -24.00 -45.12 -0.35
CA GLU A 401 -23.30 -46.41 -0.29
C GLU A 401 -22.53 -46.74 -1.58
N THR A 402 -23.15 -46.51 -2.74
CA THR A 402 -22.62 -46.94 -4.05
C THR A 402 -21.86 -45.84 -4.79
N GLY A 403 -22.12 -44.57 -4.47
CA GLY A 403 -21.58 -43.42 -5.18
C GLY A 403 -22.08 -43.28 -6.62
N GLN A 404 -23.10 -44.05 -7.03
CA GLN A 404 -23.68 -43.98 -8.38
C GLN A 404 -24.94 -43.13 -8.40
N PRO A 405 -25.18 -42.32 -9.45
CA PRO A 405 -26.41 -41.56 -9.60
C PRO A 405 -27.60 -42.48 -9.86
N CYS A 406 -28.79 -42.07 -9.42
CA CYS A 406 -30.06 -42.71 -9.73
C CYS A 406 -30.92 -41.73 -10.54
N PRO A 407 -30.84 -41.78 -11.89
CA PRO A 407 -31.74 -41.04 -12.76
C PRO A 407 -33.12 -41.71 -12.80
N ASP A 408 -34.12 -40.93 -13.22
CA ASP A 408 -35.45 -41.42 -13.59
C ASP A 408 -36.22 -42.16 -12.48
N VAL A 409 -36.11 -41.67 -11.25
CA VAL A 409 -36.92 -42.18 -10.14
C VAL A 409 -38.30 -41.55 -10.24
N GLU A 410 -39.29 -42.34 -10.65
CA GLU A 410 -40.68 -41.91 -10.63
C GLU A 410 -41.21 -41.93 -9.20
N ILE A 411 -41.77 -40.78 -8.78
CA ILE A 411 -42.27 -40.59 -7.43
C ILE A 411 -43.71 -40.10 -7.50
N LEU A 412 -44.59 -40.86 -6.86
CA LEU A 412 -46.00 -40.53 -6.78
C LEU A 412 -46.25 -39.66 -5.56
N ARG A 413 -46.82 -38.49 -5.80
CA ARG A 413 -47.16 -37.52 -4.78
C ARG A 413 -48.68 -37.33 -4.74
N GLY A 414 -49.33 -37.82 -3.69
CA GLY A 414 -50.75 -37.57 -3.42
C GLY A 414 -51.09 -37.87 -1.95
N GLY A 415 -51.98 -37.09 -1.35
CA GLY A 415 -52.38 -37.23 0.07
C GLY A 415 -52.29 -35.91 0.85
N ASP A 416 -52.20 -36.00 2.19
CA ASP A 416 -52.43 -34.98 3.26
C ASP A 416 -51.99 -33.50 3.04
N ILE A 417 -51.18 -33.17 2.03
CA ILE A 417 -50.66 -31.82 1.76
C ILE A 417 -51.05 -31.31 0.35
N ASP A 418 -51.31 -32.20 -0.63
CA ASP A 418 -51.67 -31.85 -2.01
C ASP A 418 -52.87 -32.74 -2.46
N PRO A 419 -54.06 -32.15 -2.69
CA PRO A 419 -55.26 -32.91 -3.05
C PRO A 419 -55.19 -33.52 -4.46
N GLU A 420 -54.29 -33.05 -5.33
CA GLU A 420 -54.04 -33.64 -6.65
C GLU A 420 -52.87 -34.62 -6.61
N VAL A 421 -53.07 -35.81 -7.20
CA VAL A 421 -51.98 -36.77 -7.40
C VAL A 421 -51.07 -36.25 -8.51
N ARG A 422 -49.86 -35.83 -8.15
CA ARG A 422 -48.80 -35.42 -9.07
C ARG A 422 -47.82 -36.58 -9.31
N ARG A 423 -47.40 -36.74 -10.56
CA ARG A 423 -46.26 -37.59 -10.95
C ARG A 423 -45.02 -36.73 -11.05
N LEU A 424 -44.04 -37.04 -10.21
CA LEU A 424 -42.75 -36.37 -10.20
C LEU A 424 -41.68 -37.32 -10.72
N ASN A 425 -40.79 -36.82 -11.58
CA ASN A 425 -39.56 -37.52 -11.94
C ASN A 425 -38.38 -36.88 -11.19
N GLY A 426 -37.70 -37.67 -10.35
CA GLY A 426 -36.54 -37.28 -9.56
C GLY A 426 -35.24 -37.85 -10.12
N MET A 427 -34.25 -36.98 -10.34
CA MET A 427 -32.89 -37.35 -10.71
C MET A 427 -31.95 -37.04 -9.54
N PHE A 428 -31.30 -38.06 -9.00
CA PHE A 428 -30.47 -37.95 -7.80
C PHE A 428 -28.99 -38.20 -8.11
N TYR A 429 -28.13 -37.26 -7.71
CA TYR A 429 -26.69 -37.30 -8.00
C TYR A 429 -25.84 -37.08 -6.75
N PRO A 430 -24.75 -37.86 -6.55
CA PRO A 430 -23.79 -37.59 -5.50
C PRO A 430 -22.98 -36.33 -5.81
N VAL A 431 -22.76 -35.50 -4.80
CA VAL A 431 -21.87 -34.33 -4.88
C VAL A 431 -20.61 -34.66 -4.09
N ALA A 432 -19.45 -34.59 -4.76
CA ALA A 432 -18.15 -34.83 -4.14
C ALA A 432 -17.36 -33.53 -3.95
N ASN A 433 -16.49 -33.50 -2.95
CA ASN A 433 -15.50 -32.43 -2.79
C ASN A 433 -14.31 -32.61 -3.76
N SER A 434 -13.36 -31.67 -3.72
CA SER A 434 -12.15 -31.69 -4.56
C SER A 434 -11.25 -32.90 -4.33
N THR A 435 -11.43 -33.64 -3.24
CA THR A 435 -10.69 -34.87 -2.93
C THR A 435 -11.44 -36.14 -3.33
N GLY A 436 -12.62 -36.02 -3.97
CA GLY A 436 -13.43 -37.14 -4.45
C GLY A 436 -14.32 -37.79 -3.38
N GLU A 437 -14.39 -37.24 -2.17
CA GLU A 437 -15.28 -37.72 -1.11
C GLU A 437 -16.68 -37.15 -1.29
N ILE A 438 -17.71 -38.01 -1.24
CA ILE A 438 -19.11 -37.61 -1.35
C ILE A 438 -19.49 -36.78 -0.12
N ILE A 439 -19.83 -35.51 -0.33
CA ILE A 439 -20.23 -34.55 0.71
C ILE A 439 -21.75 -34.43 0.83
N GLY A 440 -22.51 -34.96 -0.12
CA GLY A 440 -23.97 -34.89 -0.10
C GLY A 440 -24.61 -35.40 -1.39
N ILE A 441 -25.91 -35.20 -1.52
CA ILE A 441 -26.72 -35.59 -2.68
C ILE A 441 -27.52 -34.39 -3.15
N VAL A 442 -27.53 -34.15 -4.46
CA VAL A 442 -28.44 -33.20 -5.10
C VAL A 442 -29.55 -33.97 -5.82
N ALA A 443 -30.80 -33.51 -5.67
CA ALA A 443 -31.90 -33.96 -6.51
C ALA A 443 -32.45 -32.81 -7.35
N VAL A 444 -32.78 -33.15 -8.59
CA VAL A 444 -33.56 -32.34 -9.51
C VAL A 444 -34.88 -33.05 -9.75
N ILE A 445 -36.00 -32.39 -9.50
CA ILE A 445 -37.34 -32.97 -9.51
C ILE A 445 -38.19 -32.21 -10.53
N SER A 446 -38.80 -32.91 -11.48
CA SER A 446 -39.68 -32.33 -12.48
C SER A 446 -41.11 -32.87 -12.33
N ASP A 447 -42.11 -32.02 -12.55
CA ASP A 447 -43.52 -32.45 -12.59
C ASP A 447 -43.85 -32.89 -14.02
N VAL A 448 -44.07 -34.20 -14.20
CA VAL A 448 -44.33 -34.83 -15.50
C VAL A 448 -45.81 -35.18 -15.68
N THR A 449 -46.69 -34.73 -14.77
CA THR A 449 -48.12 -35.04 -14.77
C THR A 449 -48.80 -34.66 -16.08
N ARG A 450 -48.51 -33.45 -16.59
CA ARG A 450 -49.14 -32.93 -17.82
C ARG A 450 -48.66 -33.63 -19.08
N GLU A 451 -47.39 -34.03 -19.12
CA GLU A 451 -46.83 -34.73 -20.28
C GLU A 451 -47.46 -36.11 -20.42
N HIS A 452 -47.51 -36.88 -19.33
CA HIS A 452 -48.20 -38.17 -19.33
C HIS A 452 -49.71 -38.05 -19.61
N ALA A 453 -50.37 -36.99 -19.11
CA ALA A 453 -51.78 -36.75 -19.43
C ALA A 453 -51.98 -36.43 -20.92
N ARG A 454 -51.08 -35.68 -21.57
CA ARG A 454 -51.11 -35.42 -23.02
C ARG A 454 -50.88 -36.67 -23.83
N GLU A 455 -49.89 -37.47 -23.44
CA GLU A 455 -49.57 -38.74 -24.10
C GLU A 455 -50.77 -39.70 -24.03
N SER A 456 -51.39 -39.81 -22.86
CA SER A 456 -52.60 -40.63 -22.66
C SER A 456 -53.79 -40.11 -23.47
N ALA A 457 -54.01 -38.79 -23.54
CA ALA A 457 -55.07 -38.21 -24.36
C ALA A 457 -54.83 -38.36 -25.88
N LEU A 458 -53.56 -38.35 -26.32
CA LEU A 458 -53.15 -38.64 -27.70
C LEU A 458 -53.47 -40.09 -28.08
N LEU A 459 -53.15 -41.04 -27.19
CA LEU A 459 -53.50 -42.45 -27.34
C LEU A 459 -55.02 -42.63 -27.45
N GLU A 460 -55.79 -42.04 -26.54
CA GLU A 460 -57.25 -42.14 -26.51
C GLU A 460 -57.91 -41.54 -27.77
N THR A 461 -57.39 -40.41 -28.26
CA THR A 461 -57.88 -39.77 -29.50
C THR A 461 -57.59 -40.65 -30.72
N ASN A 462 -56.41 -41.25 -30.80
CA ASN A 462 -56.02 -42.10 -31.93
C ASN A 462 -56.81 -43.42 -31.94
N GLU A 463 -57.04 -44.02 -30.78
CA GLU A 463 -57.93 -45.18 -30.62
C GLU A 463 -59.36 -44.84 -31.05
N ARG A 464 -59.88 -43.68 -30.65
CA ARG A 464 -61.22 -43.22 -31.06
C ARG A 464 -61.34 -43.00 -32.57
N TYR A 465 -60.33 -42.44 -33.24
CA TYR A 465 -60.31 -42.32 -34.71
C TYR A 465 -60.37 -43.70 -35.40
N SER A 466 -59.60 -44.68 -34.89
CA SER A 466 -59.63 -46.06 -35.37
C SER A 466 -61.02 -46.69 -35.21
N TYR A 467 -61.70 -46.46 -34.07
CA TYR A 467 -63.05 -46.96 -33.84
C TYR A 467 -64.12 -46.32 -34.73
N VAL A 468 -64.04 -45.00 -35.01
CA VAL A 468 -64.99 -44.33 -35.92
C VAL A 468 -64.89 -44.91 -37.33
N ALA A 469 -63.67 -45.10 -37.85
CA ALA A 469 -63.46 -45.71 -39.18
C ALA A 469 -63.95 -47.17 -39.25
N LYS A 470 -63.85 -47.93 -38.15
CA LYS A 470 -64.40 -49.30 -38.06
C LYS A 470 -65.94 -49.33 -37.94
N ALA A 471 -66.55 -48.32 -37.33
CA ALA A 471 -67.99 -48.28 -37.10
C ALA A 471 -68.81 -47.92 -38.34
N THR A 472 -68.31 -47.06 -39.25
CA THR A 472 -69.02 -46.73 -40.50
C THR A 472 -68.83 -47.78 -41.60
N ASN A 473 -67.88 -48.71 -41.39
CA ASN A 473 -67.49 -49.73 -42.36
C ASN A 473 -67.14 -49.14 -43.74
N ASP A 474 -66.65 -47.89 -43.80
CA ASP A 474 -66.20 -47.24 -45.02
C ASP A 474 -64.73 -47.54 -45.29
N ALA A 475 -64.36 -47.65 -46.57
CA ALA A 475 -62.98 -47.73 -46.99
C ALA A 475 -62.37 -46.32 -47.03
N VAL A 476 -61.63 -45.97 -45.98
CA VAL A 476 -60.96 -44.67 -45.86
C VAL A 476 -59.63 -44.73 -46.60
N TRP A 477 -59.36 -43.72 -47.43
CA TRP A 477 -58.13 -43.58 -48.18
C TRP A 477 -57.43 -42.26 -47.89
N ASP A 478 -56.11 -42.28 -47.99
CA ASP A 478 -55.23 -41.15 -47.74
C ASP A 478 -54.17 -41.12 -48.84
N LEU A 479 -54.26 -40.11 -49.72
CA LEU A 479 -53.38 -39.89 -50.84
C LEU A 479 -52.41 -38.75 -50.54
N ASP A 480 -51.12 -39.02 -50.61
CA ASP A 480 -50.09 -38.00 -50.77
C ASP A 480 -49.92 -37.68 -52.26
N VAL A 481 -50.30 -36.46 -52.66
CA VAL A 481 -50.39 -36.05 -54.07
C VAL A 481 -49.00 -35.97 -54.70
N ALA A 482 -47.99 -35.53 -53.95
CA ALA A 482 -46.63 -35.35 -54.46
C ALA A 482 -45.92 -36.68 -54.71
N THR A 483 -46.14 -37.67 -53.86
CA THR A 483 -45.49 -38.99 -53.95
C THR A 483 -46.33 -40.05 -54.64
N ASN A 484 -47.59 -39.73 -54.96
CA ASN A 484 -48.61 -40.67 -55.44
C ASN A 484 -48.80 -41.90 -54.53
N LYS A 485 -48.60 -41.71 -53.22
CA LYS A 485 -48.73 -42.78 -52.23
C LYS A 485 -50.14 -42.77 -51.67
N LEU A 486 -50.88 -43.86 -51.90
CA LEU A 486 -52.23 -44.08 -51.42
C LEU A 486 -52.24 -45.11 -50.28
N VAL A 487 -52.86 -44.79 -49.16
CA VAL A 487 -53.00 -45.69 -48.02
C VAL A 487 -54.48 -45.92 -47.74
N TRP A 488 -54.88 -47.18 -47.59
CA TRP A 488 -56.24 -47.57 -47.24
C TRP A 488 -56.32 -48.06 -45.78
N ASN A 489 -57.46 -47.85 -45.14
CA ASN A 489 -57.78 -48.53 -43.88
C ASN A 489 -58.16 -50.00 -44.10
N GLU A 490 -58.27 -50.77 -43.01
CA GLU A 490 -58.58 -52.22 -43.07
C GLU A 490 -59.90 -52.54 -43.79
N SER A 491 -60.87 -51.60 -43.79
CA SER A 491 -62.21 -51.80 -44.34
C SER A 491 -62.23 -52.03 -45.87
N VAL A 492 -61.19 -51.60 -46.60
CA VAL A 492 -61.07 -51.90 -48.04
C VAL A 492 -61.04 -53.41 -48.31
N HIS A 493 -60.49 -54.19 -47.37
CA HIS A 493 -60.39 -55.64 -47.47
C HIS A 493 -61.74 -56.31 -47.24
N SER A 494 -62.49 -55.87 -46.22
CA SER A 494 -63.78 -56.46 -45.86
C SER A 494 -64.91 -56.05 -46.79
N LEU A 495 -64.91 -54.81 -47.33
CA LEU A 495 -65.95 -54.33 -48.23
C LEU A 495 -65.85 -54.91 -49.63
N PHE A 496 -64.65 -54.94 -50.21
CA PHE A 496 -64.45 -55.28 -51.63
C PHE A 496 -63.71 -56.62 -51.82
N GLY A 497 -63.38 -57.32 -50.73
CA GLY A 497 -62.86 -58.69 -50.72
C GLY A 497 -61.37 -58.83 -51.07
N TYR A 498 -60.59 -57.75 -51.11
CA TYR A 498 -59.17 -57.79 -51.43
C TYR A 498 -58.32 -58.27 -50.25
N SER A 499 -57.32 -59.12 -50.49
CA SER A 499 -56.30 -59.41 -49.46
C SER A 499 -55.31 -58.22 -49.33
N PRO A 500 -54.61 -58.08 -48.19
CA PRO A 500 -53.60 -57.03 -48.00
C PRO A 500 -52.55 -56.94 -49.12
N ASP A 501 -52.09 -58.09 -49.62
CA ASP A 501 -51.07 -58.15 -50.68
C ASP A 501 -51.61 -57.74 -52.07
N GLN A 502 -52.93 -57.69 -52.26
CA GLN A 502 -53.57 -57.33 -53.52
C GLN A 502 -53.83 -55.83 -53.65
N VAL A 503 -53.74 -55.07 -52.55
CA VAL A 503 -53.96 -53.61 -52.53
C VAL A 503 -52.62 -52.91 -52.74
N ARG A 504 -52.45 -52.24 -53.88
CA ARG A 504 -51.26 -51.41 -54.12
C ARG A 504 -51.47 -50.02 -53.55
N GLY A 505 -50.40 -49.46 -53.00
CA GLY A 505 -50.41 -48.17 -52.33
C GLY A 505 -50.21 -46.97 -53.27
N ASP A 506 -50.81 -46.99 -54.45
CA ASP A 506 -50.71 -45.92 -55.44
C ASP A 506 -52.04 -45.68 -56.15
N LEU A 507 -52.25 -44.45 -56.65
CA LEU A 507 -53.56 -44.05 -57.20
C LEU A 507 -54.00 -44.89 -58.40
N THR A 508 -53.06 -45.38 -59.23
CA THR A 508 -53.41 -46.14 -60.45
C THR A 508 -54.12 -47.45 -60.12
N TRP A 509 -53.88 -48.01 -58.93
CA TRP A 509 -54.60 -49.21 -58.45
C TRP A 509 -56.11 -48.98 -58.33
N TRP A 510 -56.51 -47.81 -57.84
CA TRP A 510 -57.91 -47.42 -57.74
C TRP A 510 -58.51 -47.15 -59.13
N GLU A 511 -57.79 -46.42 -60.00
CA GLU A 511 -58.23 -46.11 -61.37
C GLU A 511 -58.53 -47.38 -62.20
N GLU A 512 -57.68 -48.40 -62.09
CA GLU A 512 -57.84 -49.70 -62.77
C GLU A 512 -59.10 -50.47 -62.32
N ARG A 513 -59.63 -50.16 -61.13
CA ARG A 513 -60.79 -50.83 -60.53
C ARG A 513 -62.09 -50.07 -60.67
N VAL A 514 -62.05 -48.84 -61.16
CA VAL A 514 -63.25 -48.15 -61.65
C VAL A 514 -63.76 -48.88 -62.89
N HIS A 515 -65.08 -49.10 -62.96
CA HIS A 515 -65.75 -49.74 -64.10
C HIS A 515 -65.40 -49.01 -65.42
N PRO A 516 -65.17 -49.72 -66.53
CA PRO A 516 -64.72 -49.09 -67.78
C PRO A 516 -65.62 -47.96 -68.30
N GLU A 517 -66.94 -48.06 -68.11
CA GLU A 517 -67.90 -47.00 -68.49
C GLU A 517 -67.82 -45.75 -67.60
N ASP A 518 -67.35 -45.88 -66.36
CA ASP A 518 -67.23 -44.79 -65.39
C ASP A 518 -65.82 -44.20 -65.34
N ARG A 519 -64.80 -44.94 -65.80
CA ARG A 519 -63.38 -44.64 -65.54
C ARG A 519 -62.97 -43.23 -65.99
N GLU A 520 -63.21 -42.88 -67.25
CA GLU A 520 -62.82 -41.57 -67.80
C GLU A 520 -63.45 -40.44 -66.99
N ARG A 521 -64.78 -40.47 -66.82
CA ARG A 521 -65.53 -39.49 -66.02
C ARG A 521 -65.02 -39.35 -64.59
N VAL A 522 -64.77 -40.47 -63.91
CA VAL A 522 -64.41 -40.49 -62.49
C VAL A 522 -62.98 -40.03 -62.28
N VAL A 523 -62.04 -40.56 -63.06
CA VAL A 523 -60.61 -40.22 -62.96
C VAL A 523 -60.37 -38.76 -63.35
N ASP A 524 -60.98 -38.28 -64.43
CA ASP A 524 -60.87 -36.88 -64.83
C ASP A 524 -61.47 -35.94 -63.79
N SER A 525 -62.61 -36.31 -63.18
CA SER A 525 -63.21 -35.49 -62.12
C SER A 525 -62.33 -35.41 -60.86
N PHE A 526 -61.58 -36.49 -60.56
CA PHE A 526 -60.66 -36.53 -59.44
C PHE A 526 -59.45 -35.64 -59.71
N HIS A 527 -58.79 -35.81 -60.87
CA HIS A 527 -57.66 -34.96 -61.27
C HIS A 527 -58.06 -33.49 -61.37
N ALA A 528 -59.25 -33.18 -61.91
CA ALA A 528 -59.76 -31.81 -61.94
C ALA A 528 -59.99 -31.22 -60.53
N ALA A 529 -60.32 -32.04 -59.53
CA ALA A 529 -60.42 -31.58 -58.15
C ALA A 529 -59.04 -31.38 -57.49
N VAL A 530 -58.06 -32.24 -57.80
CA VAL A 530 -56.67 -32.12 -57.34
C VAL A 530 -56.00 -30.86 -57.92
N ASP A 531 -56.05 -30.71 -59.23
CA ASP A 531 -55.42 -29.61 -59.99
C ASP A 531 -56.22 -28.30 -59.92
N GLY A 532 -57.53 -28.40 -59.69
CA GLY A 532 -58.42 -27.26 -59.51
C GLY A 532 -58.42 -26.70 -58.09
N GLY A 533 -59.38 -25.82 -57.80
CA GLY A 533 -59.54 -25.17 -56.49
C GLY A 533 -60.65 -25.75 -55.60
N ALA A 534 -61.22 -26.91 -55.93
CA ALA A 534 -62.29 -27.51 -55.14
C ALA A 534 -61.72 -28.18 -53.88
N ASP A 535 -62.30 -27.89 -52.72
CA ASP A 535 -61.89 -28.52 -51.44
C ASP A 535 -62.52 -29.90 -51.23
N ILE A 536 -63.62 -30.19 -51.94
CA ILE A 536 -64.37 -31.44 -51.82
C ILE A 536 -64.57 -32.02 -53.22
N TRP A 537 -64.25 -33.31 -53.35
CA TRP A 537 -64.59 -34.14 -54.49
C TRP A 537 -65.58 -35.21 -54.04
N GLU A 538 -66.67 -35.38 -54.79
CA GLU A 538 -67.68 -36.39 -54.48
C GLU A 538 -68.21 -36.97 -55.80
N THR A 539 -68.24 -38.30 -55.89
CA THR A 539 -68.75 -38.98 -57.08
C THR A 539 -69.25 -40.38 -56.75
N ALA A 540 -70.21 -40.85 -57.54
CA ALA A 540 -70.73 -42.21 -57.49
C ALA A 540 -70.28 -42.98 -58.73
N TYR A 541 -69.86 -44.23 -58.55
CA TYR A 541 -69.41 -45.11 -59.63
C TYR A 541 -69.40 -46.57 -59.21
N LYS A 542 -69.18 -47.46 -60.18
CA LYS A 542 -69.01 -48.89 -59.92
C LYS A 542 -67.55 -49.23 -59.67
N PHE A 543 -67.25 -49.81 -58.51
CA PHE A 543 -65.91 -50.27 -58.13
C PHE A 543 -65.82 -51.79 -58.19
N ARG A 544 -64.72 -52.30 -58.74
CA ARG A 544 -64.51 -53.74 -58.95
C ARG A 544 -64.08 -54.43 -57.66
N ASN A 545 -64.79 -55.49 -57.31
CA ASN A 545 -64.48 -56.39 -56.20
C ASN A 545 -63.41 -57.43 -56.61
N SER A 546 -62.78 -58.08 -55.63
CA SER A 546 -61.73 -59.07 -55.87
C SER A 546 -62.20 -60.31 -56.67
N ASP A 547 -63.49 -60.64 -56.57
CA ASP A 547 -64.14 -61.72 -57.33
C ASP A 547 -64.54 -61.33 -58.77
N GLY A 548 -64.35 -60.05 -59.13
CA GLY A 548 -64.67 -59.49 -60.43
C GLY A 548 -66.09 -58.91 -60.58
N SER A 549 -66.92 -59.01 -59.55
CA SER A 549 -68.21 -58.28 -59.47
C SER A 549 -67.99 -56.77 -59.26
N TYR A 550 -69.05 -55.97 -59.33
CA TYR A 550 -68.99 -54.53 -59.10
C TYR A 550 -69.94 -54.09 -57.99
N SER A 551 -69.41 -53.33 -57.03
CA SER A 551 -70.19 -52.65 -56.00
C SER A 551 -70.47 -51.20 -56.43
N SER A 552 -71.68 -50.71 -56.15
CA SER A 552 -72.01 -49.29 -56.33
C SER A 552 -71.48 -48.50 -55.15
N VAL A 553 -70.49 -47.64 -55.39
CA VAL A 553 -69.84 -46.86 -54.33
C VAL A 553 -70.14 -45.37 -54.48
N VAL A 554 -70.16 -44.67 -53.35
CA VAL A 554 -70.03 -43.22 -53.30
C VAL A 554 -68.71 -42.94 -52.62
N ASP A 555 -67.86 -42.18 -53.32
CA ASP A 555 -66.57 -41.76 -52.80
C ASP A 555 -66.58 -40.26 -52.58
N ARG A 556 -66.06 -39.85 -51.43
CA ARG A 556 -65.97 -38.45 -51.04
C ARG A 556 -64.60 -38.16 -50.45
N GLY A 557 -63.85 -37.30 -51.13
CA GLY A 557 -62.52 -36.84 -50.74
C GLY A 557 -62.50 -35.37 -50.35
N TYR A 558 -61.67 -35.05 -49.36
CA TYR A 558 -61.33 -33.68 -48.96
C TYR A 558 -59.88 -33.37 -49.34
N MET A 559 -59.68 -32.25 -50.02
CA MET A 559 -58.37 -31.79 -50.47
C MET A 559 -57.72 -30.92 -49.39
N ILE A 560 -56.54 -31.31 -48.93
CA ILE A 560 -55.72 -30.55 -48.00
C ILE A 560 -54.66 -29.81 -48.82
N ARG A 561 -54.80 -28.49 -48.87
CA ARG A 561 -53.97 -27.61 -49.69
C ARG A 561 -52.89 -26.93 -48.85
N ASP A 562 -51.80 -26.57 -49.51
CA ASP A 562 -50.78 -25.70 -48.93
C ASP A 562 -51.17 -24.22 -49.04
N ASP A 563 -50.32 -23.34 -48.49
CA ASP A 563 -50.55 -21.89 -48.48
C ASP A 563 -50.57 -21.28 -49.90
N GLU A 564 -50.09 -22.00 -50.91
CA GLU A 564 -50.06 -21.60 -52.32
C GLU A 564 -51.30 -22.09 -53.11
N GLY A 565 -52.17 -22.88 -52.45
CA GLY A 565 -53.41 -23.41 -53.02
C GLY A 565 -53.26 -24.75 -53.74
N ASN A 566 -52.07 -25.35 -53.75
CA ASN A 566 -51.83 -26.65 -54.37
C ASN A 566 -52.29 -27.79 -53.45
N ALA A 567 -52.94 -28.81 -53.99
CA ALA A 567 -53.33 -29.98 -53.21
C ALA A 567 -52.08 -30.78 -52.78
N ARG A 568 -51.81 -30.83 -51.47
CA ARG A 568 -50.69 -31.61 -50.91
C ARG A 568 -51.11 -33.03 -50.56
N ARG A 569 -52.33 -33.18 -50.04
CA ARG A 569 -52.86 -34.45 -49.55
C ARG A 569 -54.36 -34.50 -49.80
N ALA A 570 -54.90 -35.67 -50.06
CA ALA A 570 -56.34 -35.88 -50.19
C ALA A 570 -56.75 -37.03 -49.28
N ILE A 571 -57.78 -36.84 -48.46
CA ILE A 571 -58.30 -37.88 -47.56
C ILE A 571 -59.77 -38.05 -47.84
N GLY A 572 -60.20 -39.28 -48.06
CA GLY A 572 -61.59 -39.57 -48.36
C GLY A 572 -62.07 -40.89 -47.80
N ALA A 573 -63.36 -41.13 -47.99
CA ALA A 573 -64.01 -42.36 -47.60
C ALA A 573 -64.92 -42.83 -48.75
N MET A 574 -64.79 -44.12 -49.06
CA MET A 574 -65.60 -44.82 -50.04
C MET A 574 -66.59 -45.73 -49.32
N SER A 575 -67.88 -45.44 -49.52
CA SER A 575 -68.99 -46.19 -48.95
C SER A 575 -69.63 -47.09 -50.00
N ASP A 576 -69.83 -48.37 -49.68
CA ASP A 576 -70.63 -49.28 -50.52
C ASP A 576 -72.13 -48.99 -50.30
N ARG A 577 -72.82 -48.60 -51.38
CA ARG A 577 -74.27 -48.30 -51.41
C ARG A 577 -75.05 -49.30 -52.25
N THR A 578 -74.50 -50.47 -52.54
CA THR A 578 -75.14 -51.48 -53.40
C THR A 578 -76.51 -51.88 -52.89
N MET A 579 -76.64 -52.19 -51.58
CA MET A 579 -77.93 -52.56 -50.99
C MET A 579 -78.93 -51.40 -51.02
N GLN A 580 -78.49 -50.18 -50.71
CA GLN A 580 -79.37 -49.01 -50.69
C GLN A 580 -79.87 -48.67 -52.10
N THR A 581 -78.99 -48.70 -53.10
CA THR A 581 -79.34 -48.43 -54.50
C THR A 581 -80.34 -49.47 -55.01
N ALA A 582 -80.13 -50.75 -54.70
CA ALA A 582 -81.08 -51.82 -55.04
C ALA A 582 -82.45 -51.63 -54.37
N LEU A 583 -82.47 -51.17 -53.11
CA LEU A 583 -83.71 -50.89 -52.37
C LEU A 583 -84.46 -49.69 -52.94
N GLU A 584 -83.75 -48.62 -53.30
CA GLU A 584 -84.31 -47.41 -53.92
C GLU A 584 -84.89 -47.72 -55.31
N GLU A 585 -84.21 -48.53 -56.12
CA GLU A 585 -84.74 -48.98 -57.41
C GLU A 585 -86.00 -49.83 -57.25
N SER A 586 -85.99 -50.75 -56.28
CA SER A 586 -87.15 -51.57 -55.94
C SER A 586 -88.33 -50.72 -55.46
N LEU A 587 -88.08 -49.74 -54.59
CA LEU A 587 -89.10 -48.80 -54.11
C LEU A 587 -89.63 -47.93 -55.25
N ARG A 588 -88.76 -47.42 -56.13
CA ARG A 588 -89.16 -46.64 -57.31
C ARG A 588 -90.00 -47.47 -58.26
N HIS A 589 -89.71 -48.76 -58.40
CA HIS A 589 -90.52 -49.69 -59.17
C HIS A 589 -91.89 -49.91 -58.51
N SER A 590 -91.93 -50.14 -57.20
CA SER A 590 -93.16 -50.28 -56.42
C SER A 590 -94.05 -49.03 -56.47
N GLN A 591 -93.50 -47.83 -56.28
CA GLN A 591 -94.23 -46.56 -56.36
C GLN A 591 -94.81 -46.30 -57.74
N LYS A 592 -94.08 -46.63 -58.81
CA LYS A 592 -94.63 -46.58 -60.17
C LYS A 592 -95.83 -47.51 -60.31
N MET A 593 -95.78 -48.70 -59.70
CA MET A 593 -96.88 -49.66 -59.74
C MET A 593 -98.09 -49.22 -58.89
N ASP A 594 -97.83 -48.58 -57.74
CA ASP A 594 -98.86 -48.03 -56.85
C ASP A 594 -99.61 -46.85 -57.49
N ALA A 595 -98.89 -45.97 -58.20
CA ALA A 595 -99.49 -44.87 -58.96
C ALA A 595 -100.41 -45.38 -60.09
N VAL A 596 -100.01 -46.45 -60.79
CA VAL A 596 -100.86 -47.15 -61.76
C VAL A 596 -102.10 -47.77 -61.09
N GLY A 597 -101.95 -48.34 -59.89
CA GLY A 597 -103.05 -48.90 -59.10
C GLY A 597 -104.09 -47.86 -58.68
N ARG A 598 -103.67 -46.70 -58.17
CA ARG A 598 -104.59 -45.61 -57.76
C ARG A 598 -105.38 -45.02 -58.93
N LEU A 599 -104.73 -44.82 -60.08
CA LEU A 599 -105.43 -44.39 -61.30
C LEU A 599 -106.50 -45.39 -61.72
N SER A 600 -106.19 -46.69 -61.66
CA SER A 600 -107.14 -47.76 -61.96
C SER A 600 -108.34 -47.77 -61.00
N ALA A 601 -108.10 -47.52 -59.70
CA ALA A 601 -109.17 -47.44 -58.68
C ALA A 601 -110.06 -46.21 -58.84
N GLY A 602 -109.49 -45.05 -59.21
CA GLY A 602 -110.26 -43.83 -59.52
C GLY A 602 -111.20 -44.03 -60.71
N VAL A 603 -110.69 -44.64 -61.79
CA VAL A 603 -111.51 -45.00 -62.95
C VAL A 603 -112.63 -45.96 -62.56
N ALA A 604 -112.36 -46.99 -61.75
CA ALA A 604 -113.37 -47.93 -61.28
C ALA A 604 -114.47 -47.26 -60.43
N HIS A 605 -114.10 -46.33 -59.56
CA HIS A 605 -115.04 -45.57 -58.73
C HIS A 605 -115.98 -44.70 -59.58
N ASP A 606 -115.46 -44.01 -60.59
CA ASP A 606 -116.28 -43.18 -61.47
C ASP A 606 -117.25 -44.02 -62.32
N PHE A 607 -116.80 -45.17 -62.81
CA PHE A 607 -117.68 -46.16 -63.44
C PHE A 607 -118.78 -46.64 -62.50
N ASN A 608 -118.44 -46.98 -61.24
CA ASN A 608 -119.41 -47.42 -60.25
C ASN A 608 -120.44 -46.33 -59.90
N ASN A 609 -120.03 -45.05 -59.86
CA ASN A 609 -120.95 -43.95 -59.61
C ASN A 609 -121.95 -43.76 -60.76
N VAL A 610 -121.49 -43.85 -62.02
CA VAL A 610 -122.38 -43.81 -63.18
C VAL A 610 -123.32 -45.01 -63.17
N LEU A 611 -122.82 -46.21 -62.87
CA LEU A 611 -123.64 -47.41 -62.75
C LEU A 611 -124.68 -47.29 -61.62
N ALA A 612 -124.31 -46.75 -60.46
CA ALA A 612 -125.23 -46.54 -59.35
C ALA A 612 -126.35 -45.56 -59.72
N LEU A 613 -126.04 -44.46 -60.41
CA LEU A 613 -127.05 -43.51 -60.89
C LEU A 613 -127.99 -44.16 -61.92
N ILE A 614 -127.45 -44.95 -62.85
CA ILE A 614 -128.23 -45.73 -63.82
C ILE A 614 -129.14 -46.71 -63.08
N SER A 615 -128.64 -47.42 -62.08
CA SER A 615 -129.41 -48.37 -61.26
C SER A 615 -130.52 -47.69 -60.46
N VAL A 616 -130.25 -46.58 -59.78
CA VAL A 616 -131.28 -45.82 -59.03
C VAL A 616 -132.33 -45.25 -59.96
N SER A 617 -131.92 -44.74 -61.12
CA SER A 617 -132.86 -44.23 -62.13
C SER A 617 -133.74 -45.36 -62.68
N ALA A 618 -133.17 -46.56 -62.88
CA ALA A 618 -133.91 -47.75 -63.29
C ALA A 618 -134.89 -48.22 -62.21
N GLU A 619 -134.49 -48.25 -60.94
CA GLU A 619 -135.38 -48.56 -59.80
C GLU A 619 -136.52 -47.55 -59.65
N PHE A 620 -136.23 -46.25 -59.79
CA PHE A 620 -137.25 -45.20 -59.73
C PHE A 620 -138.26 -45.34 -60.87
N LEU A 621 -137.78 -45.56 -62.11
CA LEU A 621 -138.65 -45.80 -63.27
C LEU A 621 -139.52 -47.06 -63.08
N LEU A 622 -138.96 -48.13 -62.50
CA LEU A 622 -139.72 -49.33 -62.13
C LEU A 622 -140.81 -49.01 -61.09
N SER A 623 -140.49 -48.22 -60.05
CA SER A 623 -141.47 -47.87 -59.01
C SER A 623 -142.62 -46.97 -59.52
N VAL A 624 -142.35 -46.08 -60.47
CA VAL A 624 -143.38 -45.26 -61.12
C VAL A 624 -144.29 -46.10 -62.00
N LEU A 625 -143.74 -47.11 -62.68
CA LEU A 625 -144.53 -48.07 -63.48
C LEU A 625 -145.40 -48.99 -62.62
N GLU A 626 -145.04 -49.24 -61.35
CA GLU A 626 -145.85 -50.05 -60.43
C GLU A 626 -146.99 -49.27 -59.74
N GLN A 627 -146.96 -47.93 -59.74
CA GLN A 627 -147.97 -47.07 -59.07
C GLN A 627 -148.97 -46.37 -60.01
N GLY A 628 -148.82 -46.52 -61.33
CA GLY A 628 -149.81 -46.09 -62.34
C GLY A 628 -150.43 -47.29 -63.03
#